data_AF-A0A961F3P6-F1
#
_entry.id   AF-A0A961F3P6-F1
#
_cell.length_a   1.000
_cell.length_b   1.000
_cell.length_c   1.000
_cell.angle_alpha   90.00
_cell.angle_beta   90.00
_cell.angle_gamma   90.00
#
_symmetry.space_group_name_H-M   'P 1'
#
loop_
_entity.id
_entity.type
_entity.pdbx_description
1 polymer ?
#
loop_
_entity_poly.entity_id
_entity_poly.type
_entity_poly.pdbx_seq_one_letter_code
_entity_poly.pdbx_strand_id
1 'polypeptide(L)'
;MFPINQNWKRILRITGIALIGGGLVFGGSTLFSQPGPGGPGGPDRGACRDDIQKFCPDVQRGDMGAMHACLKEHQSELSGACKNQFNAMEQRHAQWREACGADVDQYCGEHKGDFAATRQCMREHRNDLSQRCRSFMQNMRDQRGNQGNRGNGGNRGNGPGNR
;
A
#
# COMPACT_ATOMS: atom_id res chain seq x y z
N MET A 1 5.62 -4.10 -39.48
CA MET A 1 4.31 -3.62 -38.99
C MET A 1 4.51 -2.73 -37.77
N PHE A 2 4.43 -1.41 -37.94
CA PHE A 2 4.17 -0.45 -36.87
C PHE A 2 2.98 0.39 -37.34
N PRO A 3 1.98 0.65 -36.48
CA PRO A 3 1.19 1.85 -36.63
C PRO A 3 1.44 2.83 -35.49
N ILE A 4 1.78 4.03 -35.93
CA ILE A 4 2.13 5.23 -35.20
C ILE A 4 0.86 5.93 -34.72
N ASN A 5 0.94 6.43 -33.49
CA ASN A 5 0.13 7.46 -32.83
C ASN A 5 -0.54 8.49 -33.76
N GLN A 6 -1.88 8.62 -33.71
CA GLN A 6 -2.65 9.75 -34.26
C GLN A 6 -3.99 9.94 -33.53
N ASN A 7 -4.04 10.67 -32.41
CA ASN A 7 -5.32 11.27 -31.97
C ASN A 7 -5.16 12.68 -31.38
N TRP A 8 -4.48 13.53 -32.13
CA TRP A 8 -4.40 15.00 -31.99
C TRP A 8 -5.68 15.73 -32.45
N LYS A 9 -6.69 15.01 -32.97
CA LYS A 9 -7.92 15.61 -33.52
C LYS A 9 -8.95 16.06 -32.46
N ARG A 10 -8.67 15.88 -31.16
CA ARG A 10 -9.48 16.47 -30.07
C ARG A 10 -9.07 17.90 -29.69
N ILE A 11 -8.00 18.44 -30.29
CA ILE A 11 -7.39 19.73 -29.93
C ILE A 11 -8.04 20.94 -30.65
N LEU A 12 -8.99 20.75 -31.58
CA LEU A 12 -9.41 21.82 -32.51
C LEU A 12 -10.91 22.18 -32.54
N ARG A 13 -11.73 21.86 -31.53
CA ARG A 13 -13.20 22.07 -31.63
C ARG A 13 -13.95 22.70 -30.46
N ILE A 14 -13.28 23.25 -29.44
CA ILE A 14 -14.02 23.97 -28.36
C ILE A 14 -13.43 25.37 -28.14
N THR A 15 -13.25 26.11 -29.24
CA THR A 15 -13.23 27.57 -29.24
C THR A 15 -14.66 28.06 -29.47
N GLY A 16 -15.45 28.10 -28.40
CA GLY A 16 -16.79 28.68 -28.37
C GLY A 16 -16.91 29.57 -27.14
N ILE A 17 -16.40 30.78 -27.27
CA ILE A 17 -16.46 31.85 -26.26
C ILE A 17 -17.93 32.29 -26.14
N ALA A 18 -18.55 32.07 -24.99
CA ALA A 18 -19.77 32.74 -24.58
C ALA A 18 -19.43 33.62 -23.38
N LEU A 19 -19.21 34.92 -23.63
CA LEU A 19 -19.08 35.95 -22.61
C LEU A 19 -20.48 36.26 -22.07
N ILE A 20 -20.76 35.84 -20.84
CA ILE A 20 -21.85 36.40 -20.02
C ILE A 20 -21.19 36.97 -18.77
N GLY A 21 -21.31 38.28 -18.61
CA GLY A 21 -20.60 39.04 -17.60
C GLY A 21 -21.19 38.95 -16.18
N GLY A 22 -20.37 39.36 -15.22
CA GLY A 22 -20.78 40.06 -14.00
C GLY A 22 -21.10 39.20 -12.77
N GLY A 23 -20.08 38.92 -11.95
CA GLY A 23 -20.27 38.44 -10.57
C GLY A 23 -18.95 38.17 -9.83
N LEU A 24 -18.43 39.18 -9.13
CA LEU A 24 -17.41 39.05 -8.07
C LEU A 24 -17.95 38.17 -6.94
N VAL A 25 -17.26 37.08 -6.53
CA VAL A 25 -16.50 36.96 -5.25
C VAL A 25 -15.65 35.68 -5.26
N PHE A 26 -14.51 35.75 -4.58
CA PHE A 26 -13.46 34.75 -4.41
C PHE A 26 -13.95 33.48 -3.69
N GLY A 27 -13.45 32.33 -4.15
CA GLY A 27 -13.60 31.07 -3.44
C GLY A 27 -13.20 29.89 -4.31
N GLY A 28 -11.99 29.95 -4.88
CA GLY A 28 -11.44 28.85 -5.67
C GLY A 28 -11.38 27.58 -4.84
N SER A 29 -12.35 26.70 -5.04
CA SER A 29 -12.16 25.28 -4.79
C SER A 29 -11.27 24.79 -5.91
N THR A 30 -9.97 25.10 -5.83
CA THR A 30 -8.99 24.26 -6.48
C THR A 30 -9.26 22.87 -5.92
N LEU A 31 -9.93 22.04 -6.71
CA LEU A 31 -9.85 20.60 -6.56
C LEU A 31 -8.38 20.27 -6.83
N PHE A 32 -7.52 20.54 -5.85
CA PHE A 32 -6.26 19.85 -5.73
C PHE A 32 -6.68 18.39 -5.69
N SER A 33 -6.44 17.69 -6.80
CA SER A 33 -6.39 16.23 -6.84
C SER A 33 -5.30 15.82 -5.86
N GLN A 34 -5.61 15.86 -4.57
CA GLN A 34 -4.72 15.43 -3.52
C GLN A 34 -4.58 13.92 -3.70
N PRO A 35 -3.37 13.40 -3.94
CA PRO A 35 -3.15 11.97 -3.88
C PRO A 35 -3.48 11.52 -2.46
N GLY A 36 -4.60 10.81 -2.32
CA GLY A 36 -5.06 10.29 -1.04
C GLY A 36 -4.03 9.33 -0.42
N PRO A 37 -4.06 9.13 0.92
CA PRO A 37 -3.14 8.24 1.59
C PRO A 37 -3.29 6.82 1.00
N GLY A 38 -2.20 6.32 0.44
CA GLY A 38 -2.11 5.01 -0.19
C GLY A 38 -2.71 3.92 0.69
N GLY A 39 -3.61 3.13 0.11
CA GLY A 39 -4.22 1.98 0.77
C GLY A 39 -3.22 0.88 1.12
N PRO A 40 -3.67 -0.22 1.74
CA PRO A 40 -2.82 -1.33 2.16
C PRO A 40 -2.38 -2.20 0.98
N GLY A 41 -1.63 -1.62 0.06
CA GLY A 41 -0.82 -2.31 -0.91
C GLY A 41 0.60 -2.44 -0.38
N GLY A 42 1.30 -3.52 -0.75
CA GLY A 42 2.75 -3.65 -0.53
C GLY A 42 3.55 -2.52 -1.22
N PRO A 43 4.89 -2.57 -1.20
CA PRO A 43 5.74 -1.56 -1.84
C PRO A 43 5.32 -1.29 -3.29
N ASP A 44 4.96 -2.33 -4.02
CA ASP A 44 4.53 -2.34 -5.43
C ASP A 44 3.10 -1.83 -5.69
N ARG A 45 2.34 -1.46 -4.65
CA ARG A 45 0.98 -0.95 -4.77
C ARG A 45 0.79 0.33 -3.93
N GLY A 46 0.47 1.44 -4.59
CA GLY A 46 0.12 2.70 -3.92
C GLY A 46 1.07 3.84 -4.27
N ALA A 47 1.53 4.57 -3.25
CA ALA A 47 2.28 5.81 -3.40
C ALA A 47 3.67 5.61 -4.03
N CYS A 48 4.22 4.40 -3.95
CA CYS A 48 5.51 4.04 -4.54
C CYS A 48 5.44 3.58 -6.00
N ARG A 49 4.27 3.51 -6.63
CA ARG A 49 4.13 2.89 -7.97
C ARG A 49 4.99 3.59 -9.03
N ASP A 50 5.00 4.91 -9.04
CA ASP A 50 5.70 5.69 -10.05
C ASP A 50 7.21 5.74 -9.76
N ASP A 51 7.59 5.80 -8.48
CA ASP A 51 8.99 5.66 -8.04
C ASP A 51 9.56 4.29 -8.42
N ILE A 52 8.80 3.21 -8.25
CA ILE A 52 9.22 1.85 -8.64
C ILE A 52 9.46 1.76 -10.15
N GLN A 53 8.60 2.36 -10.97
CA GLN A 53 8.82 2.36 -12.42
C GLN A 53 10.06 3.15 -12.82
N LYS A 54 10.43 4.16 -12.04
CA LYS A 54 11.56 5.03 -12.31
C LYS A 54 12.89 4.43 -11.83
N PHE A 55 12.91 3.89 -10.62
CA PHE A 55 14.14 3.45 -9.93
C PHE A 55 14.31 1.93 -9.90
N CYS A 56 13.21 1.17 -9.91
CA CYS A 56 13.22 -0.28 -9.79
C CYS A 56 12.51 -1.00 -10.97
N PRO A 57 12.76 -0.63 -12.24
CA PRO A 57 12.03 -1.20 -13.39
C PRO A 57 12.30 -2.70 -13.60
N ASP A 58 13.50 -3.17 -13.24
CA ASP A 58 13.95 -4.56 -13.43
C ASP A 58 13.52 -5.49 -12.30
N VAL A 59 12.93 -4.95 -11.23
CA VAL A 59 12.46 -5.76 -10.11
C VAL A 59 11.12 -6.39 -10.44
N GLN A 60 11.07 -7.73 -10.36
CA GLN A 60 9.86 -8.50 -10.59
C GLN A 60 8.75 -8.07 -9.61
N ARG A 61 7.58 -7.72 -10.14
CA ARG A 61 6.38 -7.50 -9.33
C ARG A 61 6.04 -8.78 -8.57
N GLY A 62 5.99 -8.69 -7.25
CA GLY A 62 5.77 -9.83 -6.35
C GLY A 62 7.02 -10.28 -5.59
N ASP A 63 8.21 -9.91 -6.07
CA ASP A 63 9.44 -10.08 -5.29
C ASP A 63 9.56 -8.94 -4.27
N MET A 64 8.89 -9.15 -3.13
CA MET A 64 8.91 -8.19 -2.02
C MET A 64 10.33 -7.95 -1.50
N GLY A 65 11.22 -8.94 -1.56
CA GLY A 65 12.58 -8.84 -1.05
C GLY A 65 13.42 -7.94 -1.94
N ALA A 66 13.45 -8.21 -3.24
CA ALA A 66 14.16 -7.41 -4.22
C ALA A 66 13.58 -5.98 -4.32
N MET A 67 12.25 -5.84 -4.25
CA MET A 67 11.61 -4.52 -4.30
C MET A 67 11.94 -3.68 -3.07
N HIS A 68 11.96 -4.30 -1.89
CA HIS A 68 12.36 -3.64 -0.66
C HIS A 68 13.84 -3.21 -0.70
N ALA A 69 14.72 -4.07 -1.20
CA ALA A 69 16.14 -3.74 -1.35
C ALA A 69 16.35 -2.54 -2.30
N CYS A 70 15.71 -2.56 -3.47
CA CYS A 70 15.81 -1.46 -4.44
C CYS A 70 15.27 -0.13 -3.90
N LEU A 71 14.07 -0.14 -3.29
CA LEU A 71 13.51 1.06 -2.67
C LEU A 71 14.37 1.60 -1.52
N LYS A 72 15.06 0.71 -0.79
CA LYS A 72 15.98 1.10 0.28
C LYS A 72 17.22 1.80 -0.28
N GLU A 73 17.76 1.32 -1.39
CA GLU A 73 18.90 1.93 -2.07
C GLU A 73 18.55 3.34 -2.57
N HIS A 74 17.36 3.51 -3.15
CA HIS A 74 16.88 4.80 -3.67
C HIS A 74 16.08 5.63 -2.66
N GLN A 75 16.10 5.29 -1.36
CA GLN A 75 15.20 5.88 -0.34
C GLN A 75 15.25 7.42 -0.28
N SER A 76 16.40 8.02 -0.59
CA SER A 76 16.58 9.48 -0.61
C SER A 76 15.98 10.16 -1.85
N GLU A 77 15.80 9.41 -2.94
CA GLU A 77 15.30 9.88 -4.23
C GLU A 77 13.80 9.61 -4.43
N LEU A 78 13.21 8.76 -3.57
CA LEU A 78 11.78 8.47 -3.57
C LEU A 78 10.94 9.73 -3.32
N SER A 79 9.76 9.77 -3.93
CA SER A 79 8.75 10.77 -3.59
C SER A 79 8.43 10.76 -2.09
N GLY A 80 8.04 11.91 -1.53
CA GLY A 80 7.67 12.02 -0.12
C GLY A 80 6.56 11.05 0.29
N ALA A 81 5.60 10.81 -0.60
CA ALA A 81 4.52 9.86 -0.38
C ALA A 81 5.03 8.41 -0.31
N CYS A 82 5.91 8.01 -1.23
CA CYS A 82 6.52 6.69 -1.21
C CYS A 82 7.43 6.48 0.01
N LYS A 83 8.27 7.47 0.34
CA LYS A 83 9.14 7.43 1.52
C LYS A 83 8.35 7.22 2.82
N ASN A 84 7.21 7.91 2.96
CA ASN A 84 6.32 7.73 4.10
C ASN A 84 5.74 6.30 4.14
N GLN A 85 5.31 5.76 3.01
CA GLN A 85 4.80 4.39 2.91
C GLN A 85 5.89 3.35 3.25
N PHE A 86 7.11 3.55 2.74
CA PHE A 86 8.27 2.72 2.99
C PHE A 86 8.63 2.71 4.49
N ASN A 87 8.73 3.88 5.12
CA ASN A 87 9.00 3.99 6.55
C ASN A 87 7.91 3.33 7.41
N ALA A 88 6.63 3.49 7.02
CA ALA A 88 5.53 2.82 7.71
C ALA A 88 5.59 1.29 7.56
N MET A 89 6.10 0.77 6.44
CA MET A 89 6.34 -0.66 6.27
C MET A 89 7.46 -1.15 7.20
N GLU A 90 8.59 -0.47 7.22
CA GLU A 90 9.74 -0.83 8.06
C GLU A 90 9.37 -0.83 9.55
N GLN A 91 8.59 0.15 9.99
CA GLN A 91 8.08 0.18 11.36
C GLN A 91 7.17 -1.01 11.67
N ARG A 92 6.25 -1.36 10.77
CA ARG A 92 5.40 -2.55 10.94
C ARG A 92 6.23 -3.83 10.99
N HIS A 93 7.26 -3.94 10.14
CA HIS A 93 8.15 -5.08 10.13
C HIS A 93 8.99 -5.18 11.42
N ALA A 94 9.48 -4.05 11.93
CA ALA A 94 10.17 -3.99 13.21
C ALA A 94 9.26 -4.43 14.36
N GLN A 95 8.03 -3.90 14.44
CA GLN A 95 7.04 -4.30 15.46
C GLN A 95 6.70 -5.79 15.36
N TRP A 96 6.58 -6.33 14.15
CA TRP A 96 6.35 -7.76 13.95
C TRP A 96 7.53 -8.61 14.42
N ARG A 97 8.77 -8.25 14.07
CA ARG A 97 9.97 -8.97 14.53
C ARG A 97 10.11 -8.90 16.03
N GLU A 98 9.78 -7.76 16.62
CA GLU A 98 9.77 -7.61 18.06
C GLU A 98 8.73 -8.55 18.69
N ALA A 99 7.50 -8.56 18.17
CA ALA A 99 6.38 -9.35 18.71
C ALA A 99 6.51 -10.86 18.50
N CYS A 100 7.03 -11.29 17.35
CA CYS A 100 6.98 -12.66 16.87
C CYS A 100 8.35 -13.28 16.57
N GLY A 101 9.45 -12.52 16.61
CA GLY A 101 10.77 -13.00 16.17
C GLY A 101 11.24 -14.24 16.92
N ALA A 102 11.08 -14.29 18.24
CA ALA A 102 11.42 -15.46 19.04
C ALA A 102 10.55 -16.68 18.69
N ASP A 103 9.24 -16.46 18.48
CA ASP A 103 8.32 -17.53 18.08
C ASP A 103 8.66 -18.06 16.68
N VAL A 104 9.05 -17.19 15.75
CA VAL A 104 9.52 -17.60 14.41
C VAL A 104 10.76 -18.46 14.51
N ASP A 105 11.71 -18.07 15.34
CA ASP A 105 12.97 -18.79 15.51
C ASP A 105 12.74 -20.19 16.10
N GLN A 106 11.78 -20.30 17.02
CA GLN A 106 11.45 -21.55 17.69
C GLN A 106 10.58 -22.48 16.85
N TYR A 107 9.56 -21.96 16.16
CA TYR A 107 8.54 -22.77 15.49
C TYR A 107 8.67 -22.78 13.95
N CYS A 108 9.23 -21.74 13.34
CA CYS A 108 9.23 -21.51 11.90
C CYS A 108 10.63 -21.26 11.30
N GLY A 109 11.69 -21.73 11.97
CA GLY A 109 13.07 -21.45 11.60
C GLY A 109 13.44 -21.83 10.15
N GLU A 110 12.85 -22.91 9.62
CA GLU A 110 13.06 -23.37 8.23
C GLU A 110 12.60 -22.35 7.18
N HIS A 111 11.63 -21.51 7.52
CA HIS A 111 11.03 -20.55 6.58
C HIS A 111 11.64 -19.15 6.69
N LYS A 112 12.70 -18.95 7.50
CA LYS A 112 13.37 -17.66 7.67
C LYS A 112 13.79 -17.08 6.32
N GLY A 113 13.36 -15.86 6.04
CA GLY A 113 13.63 -15.15 4.79
C GLY A 113 12.48 -15.22 3.77
N ASP A 114 11.61 -16.24 3.86
CA ASP A 114 10.36 -16.27 3.12
C ASP A 114 9.21 -15.79 4.01
N PHE A 115 8.81 -14.54 3.82
CA PHE A 115 7.70 -13.95 4.57
C PHE A 115 6.34 -14.62 4.29
N ALA A 116 6.14 -15.23 3.12
CA ALA A 116 4.91 -15.94 2.80
C ALA A 116 4.86 -17.28 3.55
N ALA A 117 5.94 -18.08 3.46
CA ALA A 117 6.05 -19.36 4.14
C ALA A 117 6.08 -19.20 5.67
N THR A 118 6.86 -18.24 6.18
CA THR A 118 6.92 -17.91 7.62
C THR A 118 5.54 -17.53 8.15
N ARG A 119 4.78 -16.72 7.41
CA ARG A 119 3.41 -16.34 7.81
C ARG A 119 2.45 -17.52 7.75
N GLN A 120 2.69 -18.51 6.88
CA GLN A 120 1.87 -19.72 6.84
C GLN A 120 2.15 -20.60 8.05
N CYS A 121 3.41 -20.91 8.33
CA CYS A 121 3.82 -21.66 9.51
C CYS A 121 3.24 -21.05 10.79
N MET A 122 3.35 -19.72 10.99
CA MET A 122 2.76 -19.08 12.17
C MET A 122 1.22 -19.14 12.26
N ARG A 123 0.51 -19.32 11.14
CA ARG A 123 -0.95 -19.54 11.19
C ARG A 123 -1.27 -20.94 11.68
N GLU A 124 -0.51 -21.93 11.23
CA GLU A 124 -0.66 -23.34 11.60
C GLU A 124 -0.26 -23.54 13.07
N HIS A 125 0.83 -22.91 13.49
CA HIS A 125 1.32 -22.91 14.87
C HIS A 125 0.69 -21.86 15.77
N ARG A 126 -0.42 -21.21 15.37
CA ARG A 126 -0.97 -20.04 16.08
C ARG A 126 -1.11 -20.26 17.58
N ASN A 127 -1.53 -21.45 18.01
CA ASN A 127 -1.77 -21.76 19.42
C ASN A 127 -0.48 -22.02 20.21
N ASP A 128 0.62 -22.31 19.54
CA ASP A 128 1.93 -22.55 20.16
C ASP A 128 2.71 -21.24 20.37
N LEU A 129 2.38 -20.19 19.60
CA LEU A 129 3.07 -18.90 19.71
C LEU A 129 2.77 -18.17 21.03
N SER A 130 3.68 -17.29 21.41
CA SER A 130 3.50 -16.38 22.54
C SER A 130 2.20 -15.56 22.45
N GLN A 131 1.64 -15.20 23.60
CA GLN A 131 0.47 -14.32 23.67
C GLN A 131 0.71 -13.01 22.91
N ARG A 132 1.92 -12.46 23.01
CA ARG A 132 2.30 -11.22 22.35
C ARG A 132 2.26 -11.34 20.83
N CYS A 133 2.84 -12.39 20.25
CA CYS A 133 2.76 -12.62 18.80
C CYS A 133 1.32 -12.89 18.34
N ARG A 134 0.56 -13.70 19.09
CA ARG A 134 -0.85 -13.98 18.77
C ARG A 134 -1.71 -12.72 18.74
N SER A 135 -1.56 -11.83 19.70
CA SER A 135 -2.29 -10.56 19.77
C SER A 135 -1.86 -9.63 18.63
N PHE A 136 -0.57 -9.55 18.34
CA PHE A 136 -0.08 -8.73 17.22
C PHE A 136 -0.67 -9.18 15.88
N MET A 137 -0.68 -10.49 15.62
CA MET A 137 -1.27 -11.04 14.39
C MET A 137 -2.79 -10.84 14.30
N GLN A 138 -3.50 -10.87 15.42
CA GLN A 138 -4.93 -10.54 15.48
C GLN A 138 -5.17 -9.08 15.12
N ASN A 139 -4.46 -8.16 15.77
CA ASN A 139 -4.56 -6.72 15.50
C ASN A 139 -4.30 -6.41 14.01
N MET A 140 -3.31 -7.06 13.38
CA MET A 140 -3.05 -6.90 11.95
C MET A 140 -4.20 -7.43 11.06
N ARG A 141 -4.83 -8.55 11.43
CA ARG A 141 -6.00 -9.10 10.72
C ARG A 141 -7.17 -8.14 10.81
N ASP A 142 -7.40 -7.58 12.00
CA ASP A 142 -8.51 -6.65 12.27
C ASP A 142 -8.32 -5.33 11.51
N GLN A 143 -7.08 -4.84 11.42
CA GLN A 143 -6.75 -3.66 10.61
C GLN A 143 -7.03 -3.88 9.13
N ARG A 144 -6.73 -5.07 8.58
CA ARG A 144 -7.05 -5.41 7.19
C ARG A 144 -8.56 -5.54 6.97
N GLY A 145 -9.29 -6.13 7.91
CA GLY A 145 -10.76 -6.20 7.86
C GLY A 145 -11.40 -4.80 7.87
N ASN A 146 -10.87 -3.88 8.67
CA ASN A 146 -11.33 -2.50 8.73
C ASN A 146 -10.95 -1.69 7.46
N GLN A 147 -9.77 -1.92 6.89
CA GLN A 147 -9.35 -1.26 5.65
C GLN A 147 -10.09 -1.76 4.40
N GLY A 148 -10.44 -3.05 4.31
CA GLY A 148 -11.31 -3.57 3.25
C GLY A 148 -12.72 -2.95 3.26
N ASN A 149 -13.17 -2.47 4.42
CA ASN A 149 -14.46 -1.81 4.61
C ASN A 149 -14.43 -0.30 4.28
N ARG A 150 -13.26 0.29 4.00
CA ARG A 150 -13.14 1.68 3.53
C ARG A 150 -13.23 1.82 2.01
N GLY A 151 -13.22 0.71 1.26
CA GLY A 151 -13.37 0.69 -0.20
C GLY A 151 -14.74 0.21 -0.69
N ASN A 152 -15.65 -0.21 0.19
CA ASN A 152 -16.98 -0.68 -0.20
C ASN A 152 -18.03 0.00 0.70
N GLY A 153 -18.62 1.09 0.21
CA GLY A 153 -19.87 1.61 0.75
C GLY A 153 -20.98 0.58 0.51
N GLY A 154 -21.13 -0.36 1.43
CA GLY A 154 -22.08 -1.45 1.30
C GLY A 154 -22.21 -2.28 2.57
N ASN A 155 -22.98 -1.76 3.53
CA ASN A 155 -23.67 -2.48 4.60
C ASN A 155 -22.84 -3.36 5.56
N ARG A 156 -22.47 -2.79 6.72
CA ARG A 156 -21.96 -3.53 7.88
C ARG A 156 -23.13 -4.24 8.59
N GLY A 157 -23.39 -5.48 8.17
CA GLY A 157 -24.23 -6.40 8.91
C GLY A 157 -23.39 -7.29 9.82
N ASN A 158 -23.53 -7.04 11.14
CA ASN A 158 -23.33 -7.96 12.27
C ASN A 158 -21.92 -8.48 12.58
N GLY A 159 -21.39 -7.97 13.70
CA GLY A 159 -20.60 -8.80 14.60
C GLY A 159 -21.48 -9.78 15.38
N PRO A 160 -20.85 -10.76 16.02
CA PRO A 160 -21.06 -10.99 17.45
C PRO A 160 -19.68 -10.92 18.14
N GLY A 161 -19.51 -10.33 19.32
CA GLY A 161 -20.44 -10.38 20.44
C GLY A 161 -20.35 -11.74 21.13
N ASN A 162 -19.27 -11.93 21.90
CA ASN A 162 -19.20 -12.79 23.09
C ASN A 162 -19.16 -14.33 22.91
N ARG A 163 -18.10 -14.99 23.40
CA ARG A 163 -18.06 -15.69 24.69
C ARG A 163 -16.64 -16.18 24.99
#